data_AF-A0A2A2H007-F1
#
_entry.id   AF-A0A2A2H007-F1
#
_cell.length_a   1.000
_cell.length_b   1.000
_cell.length_c   1.000
_cell.angle_alpha   90.00
_cell.angle_beta   90.00
_cell.angle_gamma   90.00
#
_symmetry.space_group_name_H-M   'P 1'
#
loop_
_entity.id
_entity.type
_entity.pdbx_description
1 polymer ?
#
loop_
_entity_poly.entity_id
_entity_poly.type
_entity_poly.pdbx_seq_one_letter_code
_entity_poly.pdbx_strand_id
1 'polypeptide(L)'
;MCGFNDAYNATAQQRAIPVFVYSFDGLGDSTFSNVLPVTPDVISEFFPELPPVTPTDFIVNTQTLVAIPVSQGMLSATALVNRLEQSFLLAEKLGVLQ
;
A
#
# COMPACT_ATOMS: atom_id res chain seq x y z
N MET A 1 17.80 1.41 -3.13
CA MET A 1 17.03 2.37 -2.30
C MET A 1 15.57 2.03 -2.53
N CYS A 2 14.86 1.58 -1.50
CA CYS A 2 13.41 1.38 -1.61
C CYS A 2 12.75 2.76 -1.76
N GLY A 3 11.97 2.96 -2.82
CA GLY A 3 11.18 4.18 -2.99
C GLY A 3 9.80 4.02 -2.33
N PHE A 4 9.28 5.08 -1.72
CA PHE A 4 7.93 5.14 -1.16
C PHE A 4 7.07 6.14 -1.93
N ASN A 5 5.75 5.93 -1.95
CA ASN A 5 4.82 6.87 -2.56
C ASN A 5 4.53 8.05 -1.61
N ASP A 6 5.32 9.13 -1.70
CA ASP A 6 5.15 10.37 -0.93
C ASP A 6 3.73 10.97 -1.05
N ALA A 7 3.03 10.67 -2.14
CA ALA A 7 1.63 11.00 -2.38
C ALA A 7 0.71 10.60 -1.20
N TYR A 8 1.03 9.53 -0.48
CA TYR A 8 0.25 9.10 0.68
C TYR A 8 0.33 10.08 1.85
N ASN A 9 1.40 10.84 2.02
CA ASN A 9 1.49 11.76 3.16
C ASN A 9 0.38 12.84 3.11
N ALA A 10 0.13 13.42 1.93
CA ALA A 10 -0.94 14.39 1.76
C ALA A 10 -2.34 13.74 1.77
N THR A 11 -2.50 12.58 1.11
CA THR A 11 -3.82 11.94 0.96
C THR A 11 -4.28 11.20 2.21
N ALA A 12 -3.40 10.49 2.91
CA ALA A 12 -3.73 9.74 4.13
C ALA A 12 -4.07 10.68 5.29
N GLN A 13 -3.34 11.80 5.44
CA GLN A 13 -3.64 12.82 6.45
C GLN A 13 -5.06 13.40 6.28
N GLN A 14 -5.51 13.61 5.04
CA GLN A 14 -6.85 14.15 4.77
C GLN A 14 -7.97 13.13 4.98
N ARG A 15 -7.70 11.84 4.79
CA ARG A 15 -8.71 10.76 4.77
C ARG A 15 -8.69 9.87 6.01
N ALA A 16 -7.80 10.13 6.97
CA ALA A 16 -7.60 9.34 8.18
C ALA A 16 -7.40 7.83 7.92
N ILE A 17 -6.79 7.48 6.78
CA ILE A 17 -6.44 6.10 6.43
C ILE A 17 -5.10 5.78 7.08
N PRO A 18 -5.01 4.79 7.99
CA PRO A 18 -3.73 4.36 8.55
C PRO A 18 -2.84 3.80 7.44
N VAL A 19 -1.58 4.26 7.38
CA VAL A 19 -0.58 3.76 6.43
C VAL A 19 0.49 3.00 7.21
N PHE A 20 0.72 1.74 6.81
CA PHE A 20 1.78 0.89 7.34
C PHE A 20 2.81 0.66 6.25
N VAL A 21 4.08 0.94 6.55
CA VAL A 21 5.14 0.92 5.55
C VAL A 21 6.13 -0.19 5.84
N TYR A 22 6.39 -1.01 4.83
CA TYR A 22 7.44 -2.02 4.85
C TYR A 22 8.60 -1.62 3.95
N SER A 23 9.82 -1.92 4.37
CA SER A 23 11.04 -1.64 3.61
C SER A 23 11.90 -2.90 3.48
N PHE A 24 12.41 -3.17 2.27
CA PHE A 24 13.29 -4.32 2.02
C PHE A 24 14.67 -4.15 2.68
N ASP A 25 15.18 -2.92 2.75
CA ASP A 25 16.46 -2.63 3.41
C ASP A 25 16.29 -2.21 4.88
N GLY A 26 15.04 -2.16 5.37
CA GLY A 26 14.71 -1.74 6.73
C GLY A 26 14.92 -0.25 6.98
N LEU A 27 15.20 0.54 5.94
CA LEU A 27 15.40 1.98 6.03
C LEU A 27 14.14 2.71 5.57
N GLY A 28 13.73 3.72 6.35
CA GLY A 28 12.71 4.70 5.98
C GLY A 28 13.31 5.91 5.26
N ASP A 29 12.47 6.88 4.93
CA ASP A 29 12.88 8.17 4.38
C ASP A 29 12.35 9.36 5.22
N SER A 30 12.46 10.58 4.69
CA SER A 30 11.97 11.80 5.37
C SER A 30 10.45 11.83 5.56
N THR A 31 9.71 11.09 4.75
CA THR A 31 8.25 11.02 4.79
C THR A 31 7.78 9.87 5.68
N PHE A 32 8.40 8.70 5.54
CA PHE A 32 8.09 7.47 6.27
C PHE A 32 9.32 7.03 7.06
N SER A 33 9.49 7.61 8.25
CA SER A 33 10.64 7.32 9.13
C SER A 33 10.47 6.05 9.96
N ASN A 34 9.22 5.62 10.21
CA ASN A 34 8.91 4.39 10.94
C ASN A 34 8.47 3.30 9.96
N VAL A 35 9.39 2.39 9.64
CA VAL A 35 9.15 1.29 8.70
C VAL A 35 9.39 -0.05 9.37
N LEU A 36 8.66 -1.07 8.92
CA LEU A 36 8.89 -2.46 9.29
C LEU A 36 9.77 -3.14 8.23
N PRO A 37 10.67 -4.06 8.62
CA PRO A 37 11.41 -4.84 7.64
C PRO A 37 10.47 -5.80 6.90
N VAL A 38 10.65 -5.94 5.58
CA VAL A 38 9.96 -6.98 4.80
C VAL A 38 10.46 -8.36 5.22
N THR A 39 9.54 -9.26 5.56
CA THR A 39 9.83 -10.68 5.83
C THR A 39 9.44 -11.56 4.63
N PRO A 40 9.94 -12.81 4.55
CA PRO A 40 9.49 -13.76 3.52
C PRO A 40 7.97 -13.99 3.51
N ASP A 41 7.32 -13.94 4.69
CA ASP A 41 5.87 -14.09 4.81
C ASP A 41 5.13 -12.90 4.19
N VAL A 42 5.63 -11.67 4.39
CA VAL A 42 5.09 -10.45 3.73
C VAL A 42 5.20 -10.58 2.22
N ILE A 43 6.32 -11.08 1.69
CA ILE A 43 6.48 -11.28 0.25
C ILE A 43 5.46 -12.31 -0.27
N SER A 44 5.33 -13.44 0.44
CA SER A 44 4.44 -14.54 0.03
C SER A 44 2.97 -14.13 0.02
N GLU A 45 2.55 -13.32 0.99
CA GLU A 45 1.16 -12.85 1.12
C GLU A 45 0.82 -11.77 0.08
N PHE A 46 1.69 -10.78 -0.11
CA PHE A 46 1.39 -9.61 -0.94
C PHE A 46 1.82 -9.78 -2.41
N PHE A 47 2.76 -10.68 -2.69
CA PHE A 47 3.30 -10.92 -4.04
C PHE A 47 3.23 -12.40 -4.45
N PRO A 48 2.08 -13.10 -4.30
CA PRO A 48 2.00 -14.53 -4.60
C PRO A 48 2.22 -14.84 -6.08
N GLU A 49 1.76 -13.95 -6.97
CA GLU A 49 1.85 -14.10 -8.43
C GLU A 49 2.55 -12.91 -9.11
N LEU A 50 3.05 -11.94 -8.33
CA LEU A 50 3.62 -10.69 -8.82
C LEU A 50 5.11 -10.60 -8.51
N PRO A 51 5.92 -9.96 -9.36
CA PRO A 51 7.28 -9.64 -8.98
C PRO A 51 7.30 -8.63 -7.82
N PRO A 52 8.18 -8.78 -6.81
CA PRO A 52 8.31 -7.84 -5.71
C PRO A 52 9.01 -6.55 -6.19
N VAL A 53 8.21 -5.60 -6.66
CA VAL A 53 8.67 -4.27 -7.12
C VAL A 53 8.34 -3.20 -6.08
N THR A 54 9.13 -2.12 -6.05
CA THR A 54 8.94 -1.00 -5.10
C THR A 54 8.78 0.35 -5.81
N PRO A 55 7.92 1.26 -5.33
CA PRO A 55 6.87 1.01 -4.31
C PRO A 55 5.76 0.10 -4.85
N THR A 56 5.09 -0.64 -3.97
CA THR A 56 3.84 -1.34 -4.26
C THR A 56 2.89 -1.13 -3.09
N ASP A 57 1.64 -0.78 -3.39
CA ASP A 57 0.66 -0.42 -2.36
C ASP A 57 -0.58 -1.32 -2.43
N PHE A 58 -1.12 -1.63 -1.25
CA PHE A 58 -2.34 -2.40 -1.07
C PHE A 58 -3.27 -1.70 -0.09
N ILE A 59 -4.58 -1.86 -0.28
CA ILE A 59 -5.58 -1.65 0.77
C ILE A 59 -5.85 -2.99 1.42
N VAL A 60 -5.76 -3.05 2.75
CA VAL A 60 -5.99 -4.27 3.51
C VAL A 60 -7.21 -4.07 4.41
N ASN A 61 -8.20 -4.96 4.30
CA ASN A 61 -9.24 -5.04 5.33
C ASN A 61 -8.66 -5.78 6.55
N THR A 62 -8.69 -5.17 7.72
CA THR A 62 -8.08 -5.73 8.95
C THR A 62 -8.90 -6.83 9.62
N GLN A 63 -10.18 -6.98 9.25
CA GLN A 63 -11.08 -8.00 9.76
C GLN A 63 -11.01 -9.27 8.92
N THR A 64 -11.00 -9.13 7.59
CA THR A 64 -10.96 -10.27 6.64
C THR A 64 -9.55 -10.59 6.14
N LEU A 65 -8.59 -9.69 6.36
CA LEU A 65 -7.21 -9.75 5.88
C LEU A 65 -7.05 -9.77 4.36
N VAL A 66 -8.13 -9.52 3.61
CA VAL A 66 -8.06 -9.41 2.15
C VAL A 66 -7.27 -8.16 1.76
N ALA A 67 -6.21 -8.38 0.99
CA ALA A 67 -5.39 -7.33 0.39
C ALA A 67 -5.82 -7.07 -1.06
N ILE A 68 -6.06 -5.81 -1.39
CA ILE A 68 -6.47 -5.36 -2.72
C ILE A 68 -5.36 -4.48 -3.28
N PRO A 69 -4.80 -4.79 -4.47
CA PRO A 69 -3.71 -4.02 -5.05
C PRO A 69 -4.19 -2.62 -5.46
N VAL A 70 -3.41 -1.61 -5.09
CA VAL A 70 -3.65 -0.20 -5.45
C VAL A 70 -2.70 0.23 -6.56
N SER A 71 -1.40 -0.04 -6.38
CA SER A 71 -0.39 0.40 -7.34
C SER A 71 0.89 -0.45 -7.30
N GLN A 72 1.58 -0.49 -8.44
CA GLN A 72 3.00 -0.86 -8.54
C GLN A 72 3.73 0.29 -9.24
N GLY A 73 4.76 0.81 -8.58
CA GLY A 73 5.53 1.96 -9.02
C GLY A 73 5.06 3.30 -8.44
N MET A 74 5.86 4.33 -8.72
CA MET A 74 5.64 5.67 -8.19
C MET A 74 4.39 6.31 -8.79
N LEU A 75 3.57 6.98 -7.96
CA LEU A 75 2.38 7.70 -8.38
C LEU A 75 2.41 9.18 -7.99
N SER A 76 1.76 10.01 -8.81
CA SER A 76 1.38 11.36 -8.38
C SER A 76 0.21 11.30 -7.39
N ALA A 77 0.01 12.35 -6.61
CA ALA A 77 -1.11 12.44 -5.66
C ALA A 77 -2.48 12.26 -6.34
N THR A 78 -2.69 12.88 -7.51
CA THR A 78 -3.94 12.71 -8.27
C THR A 78 -4.13 11.27 -8.76
N ALA A 79 -3.05 10.64 -9.26
CA ALA A 79 -3.13 9.25 -9.70
C ALA A 79 -3.41 8.30 -8.53
N LEU A 80 -2.82 8.56 -7.35
CA LEU A 80 -3.06 7.80 -6.14
C LEU A 80 -4.54 7.86 -5.71
N VAL A 81 -5.15 9.05 -5.68
CA VAL A 81 -6.57 9.19 -5.32
C VAL A 81 -7.47 8.36 -6.25
N ASN A 82 -7.23 8.44 -7.56
CA ASN A 82 -8.00 7.66 -8.53
C ASN A 82 -7.83 6.14 -8.34
N ARG A 83 -6.61 5.69 -8.01
CA ARG A 83 -6.34 4.26 -7.74
C ARG A 83 -6.98 3.79 -6.45
N LEU A 84 -6.98 4.61 -5.40
CA LEU A 84 -7.68 4.31 -4.16
C LEU A 84 -9.19 4.14 -4.42
N GLU A 85 -9.82 5.05 -5.16
CA GLU A 85 -11.24 4.94 -5.51
C GLU A 85 -11.55 3.64 -6.28
N GLN A 86 -10.75 3.30 -7.29
CA GLN A 86 -10.90 2.05 -8.03
C GLN A 86 -10.77 0.81 -7.14
N SER A 87 -9.81 0.84 -6.21
CA SER A 87 -9.55 -0.27 -5.29
C SER A 87 -10.67 -0.44 -4.27
N PHE A 88 -11.22 0.66 -3.73
CA PHE A 88 -12.38 0.60 -2.85
C PHE A 88 -13.63 0.08 -3.58
N LEU A 89 -13.88 0.50 -4.81
CA LEU A 89 -14.97 -0.03 -5.63
C LEU A 89 -14.82 -1.54 -5.88
N LEU A 90 -13.58 -2.01 -6.09
CA LEU A 90 -13.32 -3.45 -6.20
C LEU A 90 -13.58 -4.16 -4.86
N ALA A 91 -13.14 -3.59 -3.74
CA ALA A 91 -13.37 -4.12 -2.41
C ALA A 91 -14.86 -4.31 -2.11
N GLU A 92 -15.67 -3.32 -2.46
CA GLU A 92 -17.13 -3.37 -2.33
C GLU A 92 -17.72 -4.50 -3.18
N LYS A 93 -17.33 -4.59 -4.46
CA LYS A 93 -17.79 -5.65 -5.37
C LYS A 93 -17.42 -7.06 -4.89
N LEU A 94 -16.27 -7.20 -4.23
CA LEU A 94 -15.81 -8.45 -3.65
C LEU A 94 -16.46 -8.75 -2.30
N GLY A 95 -17.28 -7.84 -1.76
CA GLY A 95 -17.93 -8.01 -0.45
C GLY A 95 -16.95 -7.95 0.72
N VAL A 96 -15.83 -7.24 0.55
CA VAL A 96 -14.75 -7.16 1.54
C VAL A 96 -15.01 -6.06 2.58
N LEU A 97 -15.88 -5.09 2.32
CA LEU A 97 -16.10 -3.90 3.17
C LEU A 97 -17.25 -4.03 4.19
N GLN A 98 -17.55 -5.23 4.68
CA GLN A 98 -18.74 -5.49 5.53
C GLN A 98 -18.65 -4.91 6.95
#